data_AF-A0A2Z6DWG3-F1
#
_entry.id   AF-A0A2Z6DWG3-F1
#
_cell.length_a   1.000
_cell.length_b   1.000
_cell.length_c   1.000
_cell.angle_alpha   90.00
_cell.angle_beta   90.00
_cell.angle_gamma   90.00
#
_symmetry.space_group_name_H-M   'P 1'
#
loop_
_entity.id
_entity.type
_entity.pdbx_description
1 polymer ?
#
loop_
_entity_poly.entity_id
_entity_poly.type
_entity_poly.pdbx_seq_one_letter_code
_entity_poly.pdbx_strand_id
1 'polypeptide(L)'
;MTQTETSENTIASALVATMQAMRTHGLNVGAAGNASARHPESGMWITPTGISAETLTPQQIVWVDATGQAHGAWRPSSEWHFHLAIYRARPDVGAVVHCHSLAATALACHRREIPPFHYMIAEFGGQTVRCARYARFGSEALADAIVEALEDRLACLLANHGLVAVGRDLAQALHLAEALETLCKQYLFAHALGEPVWLSDAEMADVLDAFRSYGQQPRTTGEHLSE
;
A
#
# COMPACT_ATOMS: atom_id res chain seq x y z
N MET A 1 1.91 -9.10 31.63
CA MET A 1 1.64 -8.57 30.30
C MET A 1 0.34 -9.18 29.82
N THR A 2 -0.66 -8.38 29.47
CA THR A 2 -1.98 -8.87 29.03
C THR A 2 -1.93 -9.38 27.58
N GLN A 3 -2.92 -10.16 27.14
CA GLN A 3 -3.01 -10.61 25.75
C GLN A 3 -3.04 -9.42 24.76
N THR A 4 -3.72 -8.34 25.15
CA THR A 4 -3.80 -7.07 24.41
C THR A 4 -2.43 -6.40 24.29
N GLU A 5 -1.69 -6.22 25.39
CA GLU A 5 -0.32 -5.65 25.37
C GLU A 5 0.64 -6.46 24.49
N THR A 6 0.45 -7.78 24.44
CA THR A 6 1.30 -8.67 23.63
C THR A 6 0.99 -8.53 22.13
N SER A 7 -0.29 -8.40 21.77
CA SER A 7 -0.75 -8.15 20.40
C SER A 7 -0.32 -6.77 19.89
N GLU A 8 -0.44 -5.73 20.72
CA GLU A 8 -0.02 -4.36 20.38
C GLU A 8 1.48 -4.26 20.13
N ASN A 9 2.28 -4.91 20.97
CA ASN A 9 3.74 -4.94 20.79
C ASN A 9 4.13 -5.69 19.50
N THR A 10 3.33 -6.68 19.09
CA THR A 10 3.54 -7.44 17.85
C THR A 10 3.24 -6.59 16.61
N ILE A 11 2.13 -5.85 16.58
CA ILE A 11 1.79 -5.00 15.42
C ILE A 11 2.73 -3.79 15.29
N ALA A 12 3.14 -3.20 16.42
CA ALA A 12 4.11 -2.11 16.41
C ALA A 12 5.47 -2.58 15.85
N SER A 13 5.92 -3.77 16.24
CA SER A 13 7.14 -4.39 15.70
C SER A 13 7.01 -4.69 14.19
N ALA A 14 5.84 -5.14 13.73
CA ALA A 14 5.58 -5.39 12.32
C ALA A 14 5.59 -4.10 11.47
N LEU A 15 5.05 -2.99 12.00
CA LEU A 15 5.13 -1.67 11.35
C LEU A 15 6.58 -1.19 11.24
N VAL A 16 7.38 -1.35 12.29
CA VAL A 16 8.83 -1.03 12.25
C VAL A 16 9.53 -1.85 11.17
N ALA A 17 9.27 -3.16 11.12
CA ALA A 17 9.84 -4.04 10.10
C ALA A 17 9.41 -3.64 8.67
N THR A 18 8.15 -3.23 8.49
CA THR A 18 7.63 -2.73 7.21
C THR A 18 8.37 -1.48 6.76
N MET A 19 8.57 -0.50 7.65
CA MET A 19 9.33 0.72 7.34
C MET A 19 10.80 0.44 6.99
N GLN A 20 11.43 -0.52 7.69
CA GLN A 20 12.79 -0.97 7.39
C GLN A 20 12.89 -1.66 6.03
N ALA A 21 11.88 -2.47 5.67
CA ALA A 21 11.81 -3.11 4.37
C ALA A 21 11.60 -2.08 3.24
N MET A 22 10.67 -1.13 3.40
CA MET A 22 10.47 -0.03 2.44
C MET A 22 11.77 0.74 2.16
N ARG A 23 12.57 1.00 3.20
CA ARG A 23 13.90 1.61 3.04
C ARG A 23 14.86 0.69 2.28
N THR A 24 14.98 -0.56 2.70
CA THR A 24 15.92 -1.54 2.12
C THR A 24 15.63 -1.79 0.64
N HIS A 25 14.36 -1.79 0.25
CA HIS A 25 13.91 -2.01 -1.13
C HIS A 25 13.88 -0.72 -1.97
N GLY A 26 14.35 0.41 -1.41
CA GLY A 26 14.45 1.68 -2.13
C GLY A 26 13.11 2.37 -2.41
N LEU A 27 12.05 2.02 -1.67
CA LEU A 27 10.75 2.68 -1.76
C LEU A 27 10.70 3.99 -0.97
N ASN A 28 11.51 4.10 0.09
CA ASN A 28 11.47 5.23 1.00
C ASN A 28 12.88 5.77 1.26
N VAL A 29 13.01 7.10 1.25
CA VAL A 29 14.23 7.83 1.64
C VAL A 29 13.88 8.73 2.82
N GLY A 30 14.58 8.54 3.94
CA GLY A 30 14.35 9.32 5.16
C GLY A 30 12.99 9.03 5.80
N ALA A 31 12.19 10.08 6.01
CA ALA A 31 10.91 10.04 6.74
C ALA A 31 9.69 10.38 5.85
N ALA A 32 9.80 10.16 4.53
CA ALA A 32 8.76 10.54 3.57
C ALA A 32 7.57 9.56 3.57
N GLY A 33 7.83 8.27 3.53
CA GLY A 33 6.80 7.23 3.57
C GLY A 33 6.22 6.99 4.97
N ASN A 34 5.06 6.35 5.02
CA ASN A 34 4.37 5.97 6.24
C ASN A 34 3.54 4.68 6.04
N ALA A 35 3.25 3.98 7.13
CA ALA A 35 2.50 2.73 7.11
C ALA A 35 1.54 2.66 8.29
N SER A 36 0.41 1.98 8.08
CA SER A 36 -0.56 1.71 9.14
C SER A 36 -1.11 0.30 9.08
N ALA A 37 -1.61 -0.16 10.22
CA ALA A 37 -2.40 -1.38 10.35
C ALA A 37 -3.73 -1.07 11.06
N ARG A 38 -4.81 -1.72 10.62
CA ARG A 38 -6.13 -1.58 11.24
C ARG A 38 -6.06 -2.04 12.69
N HIS A 39 -6.63 -1.24 13.59
CA HIS A 39 -6.76 -1.62 14.99
C HIS A 39 -7.94 -2.59 15.14
N PRO A 40 -7.83 -3.69 15.91
CA PRO A 40 -8.92 -4.67 16.07
C PRO A 40 -10.21 -4.08 16.61
N GLU A 41 -10.10 -3.14 17.56
CA GLU A 41 -11.26 -2.48 18.18
C GLU A 41 -11.71 -1.20 17.44
N SER A 42 -10.81 -0.21 17.28
CA SER A 42 -11.17 1.09 16.71
C SER A 42 -9.97 1.82 16.11
N GLY A 43 -10.10 2.29 14.86
CA GLY A 43 -9.09 3.10 14.20
C GLY A 43 -7.90 2.29 13.66
N MET A 44 -6.68 2.77 13.91
CA MET A 44 -5.44 2.23 13.34
C MET A 44 -4.19 2.48 14.20
N TRP A 45 -3.21 1.61 14.04
CA TRP A 45 -1.82 1.87 14.42
C TRP A 45 -1.10 2.49 13.22
N ILE A 46 -0.37 3.59 13.41
CA ILE A 46 0.32 4.31 12.33
C ILE A 46 1.70 4.79 12.77
N THR A 47 2.62 4.86 11.83
CA THR A 47 3.95 5.46 12.04
C THR A 47 3.86 6.94 12.42
N PRO A 48 4.77 7.44 13.28
CA PRO A 48 4.80 8.84 13.69
C PRO A 48 5.36 9.75 12.60
N THR A 49 5.04 11.05 12.68
CA THR A 49 5.60 12.05 11.75
C THR A 49 7.08 12.31 12.05
N GLY A 50 7.89 12.47 10.99
CA GLY A 50 9.26 12.99 11.08
C GLY A 50 10.30 12.05 11.69
N ILE A 51 9.98 10.77 11.86
CA ILE A 51 10.93 9.73 12.32
C ILE A 51 11.28 8.85 11.13
N SER A 52 12.57 8.69 10.87
CA SER A 52 13.05 7.87 9.77
C SER A 52 13.00 6.37 10.13
N ALA A 53 12.96 5.51 9.12
CA ALA A 53 12.92 4.06 9.34
C ALA A 53 14.09 3.57 10.23
N GLU A 54 15.27 4.17 10.12
CA GLU A 54 16.48 3.81 10.88
C GLU A 54 16.35 4.00 12.39
N THR A 55 15.54 4.97 12.82
CA THR A 55 15.42 5.37 14.23
C THR A 55 14.07 5.02 14.84
N LEU A 56 13.15 4.52 14.02
CA LEU A 56 11.81 4.14 14.45
C LEU A 56 11.84 2.93 15.38
N THR A 57 11.20 3.05 16.53
CA THR A 57 11.01 1.96 17.51
C THR A 57 9.54 1.63 17.73
N PRO A 58 9.20 0.42 18.21
CA PRO A 58 7.80 0.03 18.47
C PRO A 58 7.06 0.98 19.40
N GLN A 59 7.73 1.57 20.39
CA GLN A 59 7.13 2.50 21.37
C GLN A 59 6.75 3.86 20.76
N GLN A 60 7.17 4.13 19.53
CA GLN A 60 6.87 5.37 18.81
C GLN A 60 5.68 5.24 17.86
N ILE A 61 5.15 4.03 17.68
CA ILE A 61 3.93 3.80 16.90
C ILE A 61 2.75 4.44 17.61
N VAL A 62 1.90 5.12 16.84
CA VAL A 62 0.80 5.93 17.35
C VAL A 62 -0.51 5.22 17.07
N TRP A 63 -1.38 5.15 18.08
CA TRP A 63 -2.77 4.77 17.86
C TRP A 63 -3.59 6.00 17.51
N VAL A 64 -4.29 5.95 16.39
CA VAL A 64 -5.32 6.93 16.02
C VAL A 64 -6.66 6.21 16.02
N ASP A 65 -7.58 6.65 16.87
CA ASP A 65 -8.90 6.01 16.98
C ASP A 65 -9.83 6.35 15.79
N ALA A 66 -11.02 5.73 15.76
CA ALA A 66 -11.99 5.95 14.69
C ALA A 66 -12.52 7.40 14.59
N THR A 67 -12.29 8.26 15.58
CA THR A 67 -12.64 9.69 15.53
C THR A 67 -11.51 10.55 14.98
N GLY A 68 -10.30 9.99 14.85
CA GLY A 68 -9.10 10.72 14.44
C GLY A 68 -8.29 11.28 15.61
N GLN A 69 -8.65 10.95 16.85
CA GLN A 69 -7.87 11.34 18.02
C GLN A 69 -6.64 10.43 18.14
N ALA A 70 -5.47 11.04 18.26
CA ALA A 70 -4.21 10.35 18.49
C ALA A 70 -3.98 10.09 19.98
N HIS A 71 -3.47 8.91 20.31
CA HIS A 71 -3.16 8.45 21.66
C HIS A 71 -1.67 8.11 21.78
N GLY A 72 -1.08 8.41 22.95
CA GLY A 72 0.34 8.20 23.24
C GLY A 72 1.16 9.49 23.22
N ALA A 73 2.49 9.34 23.30
CA ALA A 73 3.42 10.47 23.45
C ALA A 73 3.88 11.10 22.12
N TRP A 74 3.58 10.45 20.99
CA TRP A 74 4.08 10.83 19.67
C TRP A 74 2.95 11.32 18.76
N ARG A 75 3.29 12.21 17.84
CA ARG A 75 2.36 12.70 16.82
C ARG A 75 2.30 11.69 15.67
N PRO A 76 1.11 11.32 15.16
CA PRO A 76 0.99 10.42 14.02
C PRO A 76 1.57 11.07 12.76
N SER A 77 1.76 10.28 11.69
CA SER A 77 2.05 10.81 10.36
C SER A 77 1.14 12.00 10.02
N SER A 78 1.66 13.03 9.35
CA SER A 78 0.86 14.17 8.85
C SER A 78 -0.26 13.73 7.89
N GLU A 79 -0.19 12.51 7.39
CA GLU A 79 -1.07 11.95 6.37
C GLU A 79 -2.03 10.88 6.89
N TRP A 80 -2.17 10.77 8.21
CA TRP A 80 -3.06 9.81 8.86
C TRP A 80 -4.51 9.86 8.35
N HIS A 81 -4.97 11.03 7.87
CA HIS A 81 -6.33 11.25 7.37
C HIS A 81 -6.73 10.26 6.26
N PHE A 82 -5.87 10.04 5.26
CA PHE A 82 -6.23 9.12 4.16
C PHE A 82 -6.15 7.66 4.60
N HIS A 83 -5.24 7.29 5.50
CA HIS A 83 -5.21 5.94 6.06
C HIS A 83 -6.53 5.62 6.76
N LEU A 84 -7.00 6.53 7.63
CA LEU A 84 -8.26 6.35 8.35
C LEU A 84 -9.47 6.36 7.39
N ALA A 85 -9.47 7.22 6.37
CA ALA A 85 -10.53 7.26 5.36
C ALA A 85 -10.61 5.95 4.56
N ILE A 86 -9.46 5.39 4.15
CA ILE A 86 -9.38 4.07 3.51
C ILE A 86 -9.99 3.01 4.41
N TYR A 87 -9.60 2.95 5.69
CA TYR A 87 -10.15 1.96 6.61
C TYR A 87 -11.66 2.08 6.85
N ARG A 88 -12.21 3.30 6.79
CA ARG A 88 -13.65 3.54 6.89
C ARG A 88 -14.40 3.10 5.62
N ALA A 89 -13.83 3.37 4.45
CA ALA A 89 -14.44 3.03 3.16
C ALA A 89 -14.28 1.55 2.77
N ARG A 90 -13.21 0.89 3.23
CA ARG A 90 -12.81 -0.46 2.80
C ARG A 90 -12.62 -1.41 4.00
N PRO A 91 -13.68 -2.09 4.47
CA PRO A 91 -13.60 -3.04 5.59
C PRO A 91 -12.65 -4.21 5.35
N ASP A 92 -12.41 -4.56 4.08
CA ASP A 92 -11.50 -5.63 3.65
C ASP A 92 -10.01 -5.28 3.80
N VAL A 93 -9.68 -3.99 3.94
CA VAL A 93 -8.31 -3.51 4.09
C VAL A 93 -7.87 -3.62 5.55
N GLY A 94 -6.75 -4.31 5.79
CA GLY A 94 -6.10 -4.45 7.10
C GLY A 94 -4.81 -3.64 7.24
N ALA A 95 -4.19 -3.22 6.14
CA ALA A 95 -2.97 -2.42 6.15
C ALA A 95 -2.88 -1.46 4.97
N VAL A 96 -2.15 -0.36 5.17
CA VAL A 96 -1.90 0.66 4.15
C VAL A 96 -0.41 1.03 4.19
N VAL A 97 0.20 1.11 3.01
CA VAL A 97 1.58 1.57 2.80
C VAL A 97 1.56 2.75 1.85
N HIS A 98 2.25 3.82 2.24
CA HIS A 98 2.45 5.02 1.42
C HIS A 98 3.95 5.32 1.29
N CYS A 99 4.39 5.63 0.08
CA CYS A 99 5.76 6.05 -0.17
C CYS A 99 5.88 6.94 -1.42
N HIS A 100 7.06 7.57 -1.54
CA HIS A 100 7.42 8.43 -2.68
C HIS A 100 8.52 7.74 -3.50
N SER A 101 8.27 6.51 -3.94
CA SER A 101 9.23 5.74 -4.72
C SER A 101 9.47 6.38 -6.09
N LEU A 102 10.67 6.22 -6.64
CA LEU A 102 11.18 7.05 -7.74
C LEU A 102 10.29 6.98 -9.00
N ALA A 103 10.03 5.78 -9.51
CA ALA A 103 9.31 5.63 -10.78
C ALA A 103 7.83 5.94 -10.63
N ALA A 104 7.20 5.47 -9.54
CA ALA A 104 5.81 5.77 -9.27
C ALA A 104 5.57 7.28 -9.12
N THR A 105 6.44 7.97 -8.39
CA THR A 105 6.36 9.43 -8.24
C THR A 105 6.57 10.15 -9.57
N ALA A 106 7.52 9.70 -10.40
CA ALA A 106 7.74 10.26 -11.72
C ALA A 106 6.47 10.17 -12.60
N LEU A 107 5.82 9.01 -12.63
CA LEU A 107 4.54 8.83 -13.34
C LEU A 107 3.41 9.66 -12.71
N ALA A 108 3.34 9.72 -11.38
CA ALA A 108 2.32 10.48 -10.68
C ALA A 108 2.41 12.00 -10.98
N CYS A 109 3.60 12.53 -11.27
CA CYS A 109 3.78 13.91 -11.73
C CYS A 109 3.13 14.18 -13.09
N HIS A 110 2.90 13.16 -13.91
CA HIS A 110 2.15 13.28 -15.17
C HIS A 110 0.62 13.22 -14.98
N ARG A 111 0.13 12.86 -13.79
CA ARG A 111 -1.30 12.86 -13.43
C ARG A 111 -2.17 12.01 -14.37
N ARG A 112 -1.62 10.88 -14.84
CA ARG A 112 -2.29 9.91 -15.72
C ARG A 112 -2.30 8.55 -15.05
N GLU A 113 -3.32 7.76 -15.34
CA GLU A 113 -3.32 6.34 -14.97
C GLU A 113 -2.28 5.55 -15.76
N ILE A 114 -1.89 4.39 -15.23
CA ILE A 114 -1.05 3.42 -15.94
C ILE A 114 -1.98 2.52 -16.77
N PRO A 115 -1.85 2.50 -18.11
CA PRO A 115 -2.69 1.68 -19.00
C PRO A 115 -2.27 0.20 -18.96
N PRO A 116 -3.06 -0.75 -19.51
CA PRO A 116 -2.76 -2.19 -19.52
C PRO A 116 -1.58 -2.58 -20.45
N PHE A 117 -0.42 -1.96 -20.28
CA PHE A 117 0.80 -2.26 -21.04
C PHE A 117 1.46 -3.58 -20.62
N HIS A 118 1.11 -4.12 -19.44
CA HIS A 118 1.63 -5.36 -18.88
C HIS A 118 0.56 -6.05 -18.03
N TYR A 119 0.39 -7.36 -18.18
CA TYR A 119 -0.70 -8.13 -17.57
C TYR A 119 -0.73 -8.06 -16.03
N MET A 120 0.43 -7.87 -15.39
CA MET A 120 0.56 -7.73 -13.93
C MET A 120 -0.20 -6.55 -13.34
N ILE A 121 -0.75 -5.63 -14.16
CA ILE A 121 -1.71 -4.63 -13.68
C ILE A 121 -2.92 -5.27 -12.99
N ALA A 122 -3.30 -6.49 -13.40
CA ALA A 122 -4.37 -7.25 -12.79
C ALA A 122 -4.17 -7.48 -11.28
N GLU A 123 -2.92 -7.51 -10.80
CA GLU A 123 -2.58 -7.65 -9.38
C GLU A 123 -3.15 -6.51 -8.52
N PHE A 124 -3.39 -5.33 -9.12
CA PHE A 124 -3.95 -4.16 -8.44
C PHE A 124 -5.48 -4.11 -8.49
N GLY A 125 -6.15 -5.19 -8.92
CA GLY A 125 -7.60 -5.36 -8.87
C GLY A 125 -8.36 -4.89 -10.12
N GLY A 126 -7.67 -4.49 -11.19
CA GLY A 126 -8.34 -4.05 -12.42
C GLY A 126 -7.42 -3.98 -13.62
N GLN A 127 -7.85 -3.24 -14.64
CA GLN A 127 -7.14 -3.13 -15.93
C GLN A 127 -6.19 -1.91 -15.99
N THR A 128 -6.26 -1.02 -15.00
CA THR A 128 -5.42 0.17 -14.89
C THR A 128 -5.03 0.43 -13.44
N VAL A 129 -3.92 1.14 -13.22
CA VAL A 129 -3.61 1.76 -11.93
C VAL A 129 -3.94 3.24 -12.01
N ARG A 130 -4.95 3.68 -11.26
CA ARG A 130 -5.45 5.06 -11.31
C ARG A 130 -4.47 6.04 -10.65
N CYS A 131 -4.54 7.31 -11.06
CA CYS A 131 -3.88 8.41 -10.39
C CYS A 131 -4.91 9.31 -9.71
N ALA A 132 -4.88 9.36 -8.37
CA ALA A 132 -5.72 10.25 -7.58
C ALA A 132 -5.45 11.72 -7.91
N ARG A 133 -6.50 12.53 -7.90
CA ARG A 133 -6.43 13.98 -8.13
C ARG A 133 -5.53 14.64 -7.08
N TYR A 134 -4.86 15.72 -7.47
CA TYR A 134 -4.00 16.46 -6.55
C TYR A 134 -4.82 17.18 -5.48
N ALA A 135 -4.37 17.05 -4.24
CA ALA A 135 -4.73 17.90 -3.12
C ALA A 135 -3.54 17.99 -2.17
N ARG A 136 -3.54 18.98 -1.26
CA ARG A 136 -2.44 19.18 -0.31
C ARG A 136 -2.33 17.96 0.63
N PHE A 137 -1.11 17.50 0.90
CA PHE A 137 -0.86 16.43 1.87
C PHE A 137 -1.52 16.73 3.23
N GLY A 138 -2.02 15.68 3.89
CA GLY A 138 -2.72 15.79 5.17
C GLY A 138 -4.07 16.52 5.13
N SER A 139 -4.68 16.70 3.94
CA SER A 139 -6.04 17.26 3.82
C SER A 139 -7.09 16.18 3.58
N GLU A 140 -8.34 16.47 3.96
CA GLU A 140 -9.49 15.59 3.66
C GLU A 140 -9.71 15.44 2.16
N ALA A 141 -9.50 16.51 1.38
CA ALA A 141 -9.61 16.46 -0.08
C ALA A 141 -8.64 15.44 -0.72
N LEU A 142 -7.45 15.24 -0.14
CA LEU A 142 -6.53 14.19 -0.60
C LEU A 142 -7.06 12.80 -0.21
N ALA A 143 -7.61 12.65 0.99
CA ALA A 143 -8.22 11.41 1.44
C ALA A 143 -9.36 10.97 0.53
N ASP A 144 -10.27 11.88 0.19
CA ASP A 144 -11.40 11.62 -0.72
C ASP A 144 -10.91 11.18 -2.11
N ALA A 145 -9.91 11.88 -2.67
CA ALA A 145 -9.35 11.56 -3.97
C ALA A 145 -8.66 10.17 -4.00
N ILE A 146 -8.02 9.78 -2.88
CA ILE A 146 -7.38 8.45 -2.76
C ILE A 146 -8.44 7.36 -2.63
N VAL A 147 -9.48 7.57 -1.81
CA VAL A 147 -10.58 6.60 -1.66
C VAL A 147 -11.29 6.38 -3.00
N GLU A 148 -11.58 7.44 -3.75
CA GLU A 148 -12.13 7.37 -5.11
C GLU A 148 -11.22 6.56 -6.04
N ALA A 149 -9.91 6.86 -6.05
CA ALA A 149 -8.96 6.15 -6.90
C ALA A 149 -8.80 4.66 -6.54
N LEU A 150 -9.04 4.30 -5.27
CA LEU A 150 -8.95 2.93 -4.74
C LEU A 150 -10.24 2.11 -4.89
N GLU A 151 -11.32 2.65 -5.46
CA GLU A 151 -12.54 1.87 -5.72
C GLU A 151 -12.24 0.68 -6.64
N ASP A 152 -12.44 -0.54 -6.15
CA ASP A 152 -12.03 -1.78 -6.84
C ASP A 152 -10.55 -1.81 -7.27
N ARG A 153 -9.70 -1.15 -6.50
CA ARG A 153 -8.24 -1.20 -6.67
C ARG A 153 -7.54 -1.50 -5.34
N LEU A 154 -6.32 -2.01 -5.46
CA LEU A 154 -5.42 -2.28 -4.33
C LEU A 154 -4.23 -1.32 -4.27
N ALA A 155 -4.02 -0.50 -5.28
CA ALA A 155 -3.03 0.57 -5.26
C ALA A 155 -3.43 1.71 -6.21
N CYS A 156 -2.93 2.91 -5.93
CA CYS A 156 -3.07 4.07 -6.82
C CYS A 156 -1.84 4.99 -6.73
N LEU A 157 -1.61 5.75 -7.79
CA LEU A 157 -0.69 6.90 -7.78
C LEU A 157 -1.38 8.12 -7.16
N LEU A 158 -0.62 9.03 -6.57
CA LEU A 158 -1.09 10.30 -6.02
C LEU A 158 -0.43 11.44 -6.81
N ALA A 159 -1.22 12.23 -7.54
CA ALA A 159 -0.72 13.24 -8.46
C ALA A 159 0.36 14.15 -7.81
N ASN A 160 1.57 14.22 -8.39
CA ASN A 160 2.71 15.02 -7.89
C ASN A 160 3.12 14.69 -6.44
N HIS A 161 2.99 13.43 -6.03
CA HIS A 161 3.19 13.05 -4.64
C HIS A 161 3.88 11.68 -4.50
N GLY A 162 3.25 10.59 -4.90
CA GLY A 162 3.77 9.24 -4.65
C GLY A 162 2.75 8.15 -4.97
N LEU A 163 2.74 7.08 -4.17
CA LEU A 163 1.77 5.99 -4.29
C LEU A 163 1.15 5.62 -2.95
N VAL A 164 -0.02 4.97 -2.99
CA VAL A 164 -0.62 4.27 -1.85
C VAL A 164 -0.97 2.85 -2.30
N ALA A 165 -0.65 1.86 -1.47
CA ALA A 165 -1.03 0.47 -1.62
C ALA A 165 -1.77 -0.03 -0.37
N VAL A 166 -2.79 -0.87 -0.57
CA VAL A 166 -3.64 -1.42 0.49
C VAL A 166 -3.64 -2.94 0.42
N GLY A 167 -3.68 -3.60 1.57
CA GLY A 167 -3.72 -5.05 1.66
C GLY A 167 -4.48 -5.53 2.89
N ARG A 168 -4.77 -6.83 2.94
CA ARG A 168 -5.37 -7.49 4.11
C ARG A 168 -4.45 -7.47 5.35
N ASP A 169 -3.15 -7.35 5.12
CA ASP A 169 -2.10 -7.27 6.12
C ASP A 169 -0.91 -6.46 5.59
N LEU A 170 0.05 -6.15 6.48
CA LEU A 170 1.22 -5.33 6.15
C LEU A 170 2.10 -5.99 5.06
N ALA A 171 2.18 -7.32 5.05
CA ALA A 171 3.00 -8.04 4.07
C ALA A 171 2.44 -7.87 2.66
N GLN A 172 1.13 -8.02 2.48
CA GLN A 172 0.48 -7.79 1.19
C GLN A 172 0.56 -6.32 0.77
N ALA A 173 0.32 -5.37 1.67
CA ALA A 173 0.39 -3.95 1.34
C ALA A 173 1.81 -3.52 0.90
N LEU A 174 2.84 -4.04 1.57
CA LEU A 174 4.24 -3.83 1.19
C LEU A 174 4.56 -4.45 -0.17
N HIS A 175 4.18 -5.72 -0.38
CA HIS A 175 4.36 -6.41 -1.67
C HIS A 175 3.74 -5.62 -2.83
N LEU A 176 2.52 -5.13 -2.66
CA LEU A 176 1.84 -4.33 -3.69
C LEU A 176 2.54 -2.98 -3.95
N ALA A 177 3.11 -2.34 -2.92
CA ALA A 177 3.92 -1.13 -3.12
C ALA A 177 5.19 -1.41 -3.94
N GLU A 178 5.87 -2.54 -3.69
CA GLU A 178 7.05 -2.98 -4.43
C GLU A 178 6.72 -3.35 -5.88
N ALA A 179 5.63 -4.10 -6.06
CA ALA A 179 5.11 -4.49 -7.36
C ALA A 179 4.73 -3.25 -8.18
N LEU A 180 4.07 -2.26 -7.57
CA LEU A 180 3.69 -1.03 -8.26
C LEU A 180 4.91 -0.22 -8.68
N GLU A 181 5.92 -0.03 -7.81
CA GLU A 181 7.16 0.65 -8.19
C GLU A 181 7.87 -0.07 -9.34
N THR A 182 7.89 -1.40 -9.33
CA THR A 182 8.48 -2.21 -10.40
C THR A 182 7.71 -2.04 -11.71
N LEU A 183 6.39 -2.10 -11.67
CA LEU A 183 5.52 -1.85 -12.82
C LEU A 183 5.75 -0.43 -13.38
N CYS A 184 5.89 0.58 -12.52
CA CYS A 184 6.18 1.94 -12.94
C CYS A 184 7.53 2.06 -13.66
N LYS A 185 8.58 1.38 -13.16
CA LYS A 185 9.88 1.30 -13.85
C LYS A 185 9.76 0.66 -15.23
N GLN A 186 9.04 -0.46 -15.33
CA GLN A 186 8.81 -1.14 -16.60
C GLN A 186 8.07 -0.24 -17.59
N TYR A 187 7.03 0.49 -17.14
CA TYR A 187 6.28 1.39 -18.01
C TYR A 187 7.15 2.53 -18.54
N LEU A 188 7.96 3.15 -17.67
CA LEU A 188 8.90 4.20 -18.07
C LEU A 188 9.94 3.68 -19.09
N PHE A 189 10.50 2.50 -18.88
CA PHE A 189 11.45 1.90 -19.82
C PHE A 189 10.80 1.49 -21.14
N ALA A 190 9.60 0.92 -21.10
CA ALA A 190 8.85 0.58 -22.31
C ALA A 190 8.55 1.85 -23.13
N HIS A 191 8.06 2.90 -22.46
CA HIS A 191 7.78 4.19 -23.09
C HIS A 191 9.04 4.86 -23.66
N ALA A 192 10.22 4.67 -23.05
CA ALA A 192 11.48 5.18 -23.58
C ALA A 192 11.89 4.54 -24.92
N LEU A 193 11.38 3.35 -25.23
CA LEU A 193 11.59 2.66 -26.52
C LEU A 193 10.53 3.05 -27.58
N GLY A 194 9.45 3.72 -27.18
CA GLY A 194 8.28 4.06 -28.00
C GLY A 194 6.98 3.83 -27.24
N GLU A 195 5.83 4.14 -27.85
CA GLU A 195 4.54 3.86 -27.20
C GLU A 195 4.34 2.33 -27.07
N PRO A 196 4.17 1.79 -25.84
CA PRO A 196 3.95 0.36 -25.66
C PRO A 196 2.59 -0.07 -26.21
N VAL A 197 2.51 -1.29 -26.73
CA VAL A 197 1.24 -1.91 -27.11
C VAL A 197 0.47 -2.26 -25.83
N TRP A 198 -0.83 -1.98 -25.82
CA TRP A 198 -1.70 -2.29 -24.68
C TRP A 198 -2.43 -3.60 -24.93
N LEU A 199 -2.63 -4.36 -23.86
CA LEU A 199 -3.55 -5.48 -23.87
C LEU A 199 -4.98 -4.95 -24.08
N SER A 200 -5.73 -5.66 -24.91
CA SER A 200 -7.15 -5.42 -25.11
C SER A 200 -7.97 -5.78 -23.86
N ASP A 201 -9.20 -5.25 -23.79
CA ASP A 201 -10.14 -5.59 -22.71
C ASP A 201 -10.37 -7.10 -22.58
N ALA A 202 -10.37 -7.82 -23.71
CA ALA A 202 -10.54 -9.28 -23.73
C ALA A 202 -9.32 -10.01 -23.14
N GLU A 203 -8.11 -9.57 -23.48
CA GLU A 203 -6.87 -10.13 -22.91
C GLU A 203 -6.78 -9.84 -21.41
N MET A 204 -7.15 -8.63 -20.98
CA MET A 204 -7.15 -8.30 -19.55
C MET A 204 -8.26 -9.02 -18.77
N ALA A 205 -9.41 -9.28 -19.38
CA ALA A 205 -10.46 -10.09 -18.77
C ALA A 205 -9.98 -11.53 -18.51
N ASP A 206 -9.32 -12.15 -19.50
CA ASP A 206 -8.73 -13.49 -19.35
C ASP A 206 -7.68 -13.53 -18.22
N VAL A 207 -6.80 -12.52 -18.16
CA VAL A 207 -5.80 -12.39 -17.09
C VAL A 207 -6.47 -12.26 -15.72
N LEU A 208 -7.49 -11.41 -15.58
CA LEU A 208 -8.21 -11.20 -14.31
C LEU A 208 -8.90 -12.49 -13.84
N ASP A 209 -9.45 -13.29 -14.74
CA ASP A 209 -10.03 -14.59 -14.40
C ASP A 209 -8.96 -15.60 -13.97
N ALA A 210 -7.81 -15.64 -14.64
CA ALA A 210 -6.68 -16.48 -14.25
C ALA A 210 -6.15 -16.11 -12.84
N PHE A 211 -6.08 -14.81 -12.53
CA PHE A 211 -5.61 -14.30 -11.23
C PHE A 211 -6.44 -14.79 -10.03
N ARG A 212 -7.71 -15.13 -10.22
CA ARG A 212 -8.57 -15.70 -9.15
C ARG A 212 -8.05 -17.03 -8.61
N SER A 213 -7.30 -17.76 -9.43
CA SER A 213 -6.72 -19.07 -9.08
C SER A 213 -5.18 -19.04 -8.96
N TYR A 214 -4.56 -17.92 -9.33
CA TYR A 214 -3.12 -17.75 -9.40
C TYR A 214 -2.47 -17.77 -8.00
N GLY A 215 -1.28 -18.37 -7.90
CA GLY A 215 -0.51 -18.46 -6.64
C GLY A 215 -1.04 -19.46 -5.60
N GLN A 216 -2.15 -20.16 -5.88
CA GLN A 216 -2.64 -21.25 -5.03
C GLN A 216 -1.86 -22.54 -5.35
N GLN A 217 -0.87 -22.90 -4.55
CA GLN A 217 -0.26 -24.23 -4.64
C GLN A 217 -1.18 -25.26 -3.98
N PRO A 218 -1.42 -26.43 -4.60
CA PRO A 218 -2.10 -27.52 -3.91
C PRO A 218 -1.28 -27.91 -2.68
N ARG A 219 -1.88 -27.85 -1.48
CA ARG A 219 -1.27 -28.40 -0.27
C ARG A 219 -1.10 -29.89 -0.50
N THR A 220 0.14 -30.36 -0.67
CA THR A 220 0.46 -31.77 -0.55
C THR A 220 0.18 -32.18 0.90
N THR A 221 -0.98 -32.79 1.13
CA THR A 221 -1.21 -33.59 2.33
C THR A 221 -0.25 -34.77 2.25
N GLY A 222 0.84 -34.71 3.02
CA GLY A 222 1.74 -35.85 3.18
C GLY A 222 0.96 -37.01 3.79
N GLU A 223 0.59 -37.98 2.95
CA GLU A 223 0.22 -39.31 3.43
C GLU A 223 1.51 -40.00 3.89
N HIS A 224 1.56 -40.27 5.19
CA HIS A 224 2.45 -41.25 5.77
C HIS A 224 2.24 -42.60 5.07
N LEU A 225 3.17 -42.99 4.21
CA LEU A 225 3.39 -44.40 3.92
C LEU A 225 4.26 -44.96 5.04
N SER A 226 3.59 -45.55 6.03
CA SER A 226 4.18 -46.53 6.92
C SER A 226 4.10 -47.90 6.26
N GLU A 227 5.25 -48.47 5.91
CA GLU A 227 5.52 -49.90 5.93
C GLU A 227 6.81 -50.15 6.72
#